data_AF-X0XV52-F1
#
_entry.id   AF-X0XV52-F1
#
_cell.length_a   1.000
_cell.length_b   1.000
_cell.length_c   1.000
_cell.angle_alpha   90.00
_cell.angle_beta   90.00
_cell.angle_gamma   90.00
#
_symmetry.space_group_name_H-M   'P 1'
#
loop_
_entity.id
_entity.type
_entity.pdbx_description
1 polymer ?
#
loop_
_entity_poly.entity_id
_entity_poly.type
_entity_poly.pdbx_seq_one_letter_code
_entity_poly.pdbx_strand_id
1 'polypeptide(L)' 'MEMPIKTICETCGKVIYKSLRLYETAKHHFCCRECFFKYRVENPDEYKILHKL' A
#
# COMPACT_ATOMS: atom_id res chain seq x y z
N MET A 1 14.74 -14.73 12.35
CA MET A 1 13.37 -14.19 12.48
C MET A 1 13.45 -12.73 12.10
N GLU A 2 12.90 -12.35 10.94
CA GLU A 2 12.86 -10.93 10.56
C GLU A 2 11.79 -10.22 11.38
N MET A 3 12.13 -9.08 11.98
CA MET A 3 11.13 -8.26 12.67
C MET A 3 10.23 -7.56 11.65
N PRO A 4 8.92 -7.48 11.89
CA PRO A 4 8.05 -6.73 11.02
C PRO A 4 8.35 -5.23 11.11
N ILE A 5 8.33 -4.56 9.96
CA ILE A 5 8.42 -3.11 9.85
C ILE A 5 7.06 -2.50 10.18
N LYS A 6 7.05 -1.59 11.16
CA LYS A 6 5.88 -0.79 11.52
C LYS A 6 5.73 0.33 10.50
N THR A 7 4.57 0.44 9.88
CA THR A 7 4.21 1.51 8.94
C THR A 7 2.75 1.90 9.09
N ILE A 8 2.28 2.86 8.29
CA ILE A 8 0.91 3.38 8.32
C ILE A 8 0.19 3.00 7.03
N CYS A 9 -1.08 2.61 7.13
CA CYS A 9 -1.95 2.45 5.98
C CYS A 9 -2.24 3.82 5.36
N GLU A 10 -1.85 4.02 4.11
CA GLU A 10 -2.01 5.32 3.43
C GLU A 10 -3.47 5.71 3.21
N THR A 11 -4.39 4.76 3.18
CA THR A 11 -5.81 5.03 2.97
C THR A 11 -6.57 5.36 4.25
N CYS A 12 -6.26 4.70 5.37
CA CYS A 12 -7.07 4.79 6.59
C CYS A 12 -6.29 5.22 7.84
N GLY A 13 -4.98 5.46 7.72
CA GLY A 13 -4.14 5.94 8.82
C GLY A 13 -3.84 4.90 9.91
N LYS A 14 -4.33 3.66 9.80
CA LYS A 14 -4.06 2.61 10.79
C LYS A 14 -2.60 2.21 10.79
N VAL A 15 -2.06 1.95 11.99
CA VAL A 15 -0.75 1.30 12.16
C VAL A 15 -0.84 -0.15 11.66
N ILE A 16 0.10 -0.54 10.80
CA ILE A 16 0.22 -1.88 10.25
C ILE A 16 1.65 -2.38 10.32
N TYR A 17 1.80 -3.70 10.21
CA TYR A 17 3.08 -4.39 10.27
C TYR A 17 3.29 -5.16 8.97
N LYS A 18 4.45 -4.99 8.33
CA LYS A 18 4.81 -5.63 7.07
C LYS A 18 6.14 -6.37 7.22
N SER A 19 6.31 -7.49 6.53
CA SER A 19 7.65 -8.08 6.34
C SER A 19 8.54 -7.08 5.60
N LEU A 20 9.86 -7.11 5.83
CA LEU A 20 10.83 -6.24 5.16
C LEU A 20 10.64 -6.22 3.64
N ARG A 21 10.57 -7.41 3.02
CA ARG A 21 10.34 -7.55 1.56
C ARG A 21 9.09 -6.80 1.06
N LEU A 22 7.97 -6.89 1.78
CA LEU A 22 6.72 -6.22 1.38
C LEU A 22 6.77 -4.71 1.61
N TYR A 23 7.55 -4.26 2.60
CA TYR A 23 7.77 -2.85 2.85
C TYR A 23 8.65 -2.22 1.77
N GLU A 24 9.74 -2.89 1.37
CA GLU A 24 10.70 -2.32 0.41
C GLU A 24 10.21 -2.39 -1.05
N THR A 25 9.44 -3.41 -1.42
CA THR A 25 9.00 -3.62 -2.80
C THR A 25 7.71 -2.89 -3.17
N ALA A 26 6.89 -2.53 -2.18
CA ALA A 26 5.62 -1.85 -2.42
C ALA A 26 5.79 -0.33 -2.29
N LYS A 27 5.44 0.41 -3.35
CA LYS A 27 5.38 1.89 -3.30
C LYS A 27 4.37 2.40 -2.26
N HIS A 28 3.25 1.68 -2.11
CA HIS A 28 2.18 2.04 -1.21
C HIS A 28 1.84 0.91 -0.23
N HIS A 29 1.42 1.26 0.99
CA HIS A 29 1.14 0.32 2.05
C HIS A 29 -0.31 0.39 2.54
N PHE A 30 -0.98 -0.77 2.54
CA PHE A 30 -2.39 -0.90 2.90
C PHE A 30 -2.62 -1.99 3.95
N CYS A 31 -3.59 -1.75 4.84
CA CYS A 31 -4.01 -2.73 5.84
C CYS A 31 -4.82 -3.89 5.24
N CYS A 32 -5.54 -3.64 4.15
CA CYS A 32 -6.41 -4.62 3.49
C CYS A 32 -6.65 -4.28 2.02
N ARG A 33 -7.26 -5.22 1.29
CA ARG A 33 -7.62 -5.08 -0.12
C ARG A 33 -8.59 -3.92 -0.39
N GLU A 34 -9.49 -3.64 0.55
CA GLU A 34 -10.44 -2.52 0.45
C GLU A 34 -9.74 -1.17 0.45
N CYS A 35 -8.74 -0.98 1.32
CA CYS A 35 -7.94 0.24 1.35
C CYS A 35 -7.15 0.42 0.05
N PHE A 36 -6.57 -0.65 -0.48
CA PHE A 36 -5.92 -0.62 -1.80
C PHE A 36 -6.86 -0.16 -2.91
N PHE A 37 -8.07 -0.73 -3.00
CA PHE A 37 -9.03 -0.33 -4.03
C PHE A 37 -9.52 1.10 -3.86
N LYS A 38 -9.80 1.52 -2.62
CA LYS A 38 -10.19 2.90 -2.32
C LYS A 38 -9.08 3.87 -2.74
N TYR A 39 -7.83 3.59 -2.38
CA TYR A 39 -6.68 4.39 -2.83
C TYR A 39 -6.60 4.47 -4.36
N ARG A 40 -6.80 3.34 -5.05
CA ARG A 40 -6.78 3.29 -6.53
C ARG A 40 -7.88 4.14 -7.17
N VAL A 41 -9.07 4.18 -6.59
CA VAL A 41 -10.20 4.99 -7.09
C VAL A 41 -9.96 6.47 -6.81
N GLU A 42 -9.42 6.80 -5.64
CA GLU A 42 -9.13 8.19 -5.21
C GLU A 42 -7.91 8.78 -5.94
N ASN A 43 -6.96 7.94 -6.36
CA ASN A 43 -5.71 8.35 -7.04
C ASN A 43 -5.63 7.75 -8.46
N PRO A 44 -6.55 8.11 -9.37
CA PRO A 44 -6.64 7.48 -10.68
C PRO A 44 -5.39 7.74 -11.53
N ASP A 45 -4.76 8.91 -11.43
CA ASP A 45 -3.60 9.26 -12.25
C ASP A 45 -2.33 8.47 -11.87
N GLU A 46 -2.17 8.14 -10.60
CA GLU A 46 -1.06 7.28 -10.15
C GLU A 46 -1.17 5.85 -10.69
N TYR A 47 -2.39 5.39 -10.96
CA TYR A 47 -2.66 4.02 -11.41
C TYR A 47 -2.87 3.90 -12.94
N LYS A 48 -3.12 5.01 -13.64
CA LYS A 48 -3.15 5.08 -15.11
C LYS A 48 -1.78 4.75 -15.73
N ILE A 49 -0.68 5.04 -15.02
CA ILE A 49 0.69 4.83 -15.53
C ILE A 49 1.06 3.33 -15.54
N LEU A 50 0.41 2.49 -14.73
CA LEU A 50 0.73 1.05 -14.65
C LEU A 50 0.10 0.21 -15.76
N HIS A 51 -0.97 0.70 -16.37
CA HIS A 51 -1.66 0.05 -17.47
C HIS A 51 -1.75 1.03 -18.65
N LYS A 52 -0.68 1.16 -19.43
CA LYS A 52 -0.73 1.74 -20.79
C LYS A 52 -1.89 1.07 -21.54
N LEU A 53 -3.02 1.76 -21.62
CA LEU A 53 -3.95 1.73 -22.74
C LEU A 53 -3.60 2.93 -23.61
#